data_AF-A0A7C3YFS3-F1
#
_entry.id   AF-A0A7C3YFS3-F1
#
_cell.length_a   1.000
_cell.length_b   1.000
_cell.length_c   1.000
_cell.angle_alpha   90.00
_cell.angle_beta   90.00
_cell.angle_gamma   90.00
#
_symmetry.space_group_name_H-M   'P 1'
#
loop_
_entity.id
_entity.type
_entity.pdbx_description
1 polymer ?
#
loop_
_entity_poly.entity_id
_entity_poly.type
_entity_poly.pdbx_seq_one_letter_code
_entity_poly.pdbx_strand_id
1 'polypeptide(L)'
;DDVFYAPHSRHTEIRRTDIERVHALKILAESPEAGVYIVASRDDRQVFVTGHSEYDPLTLKAEYDRDVKKGLPIALPKNYFPDDNPYRAPVVRWRGHANLLFTNWLNYYVYQETPYDLQRLPLNGKTSST
;
A
#
# COMPACT_ATOMS: atom_id res chain seq x y z
N ASP A 1 -6.37 13.09 -2.70
CA ASP A 1 -7.52 13.03 -1.79
C ASP A 1 -7.05 13.17 -0.36
N ASP A 2 -7.76 13.95 0.44
CA ASP A 2 -7.44 14.13 1.87
C ASP A 2 -7.85 12.91 2.70
N VAL A 3 -8.76 12.08 2.17
CA VAL A 3 -9.23 10.84 2.79
C VAL A 3 -9.28 9.73 1.73
N PHE A 4 -8.76 8.55 2.06
CA PHE A 4 -8.72 7.38 1.19
C PHE A 4 -8.80 6.08 1.99
N TYR A 5 -8.93 4.94 1.29
CA TYR A 5 -8.99 3.61 1.90
C TYR A 5 -7.74 2.79 1.56
N ALA A 6 -7.27 2.00 2.53
CA ALA A 6 -6.20 1.01 2.35
C ALA A 6 -6.52 -0.25 3.18
N PRO A 7 -6.26 -1.47 2.66
CA PRO A 7 -6.43 -2.70 3.42
C PRO A 7 -5.40 -2.80 4.55
N HIS A 8 -5.78 -3.37 5.69
CA HIS A 8 -4.87 -3.81 6.73
C HIS A 8 -5.24 -5.22 7.17
N SER A 9 -4.23 -6.09 7.32
CA SER A 9 -4.39 -7.47 7.80
C SER A 9 -3.19 -7.84 8.66
N ARG A 10 -3.27 -7.58 9.98
CA ARG A 10 -2.14 -7.74 10.92
C ARG A 10 -2.61 -8.02 12.34
N HIS A 11 -1.80 -8.73 13.11
CA HIS A 11 -2.01 -8.97 14.55
C HIS A 11 -1.09 -8.11 15.45
N THR A 12 -0.12 -7.42 14.86
CA THR A 12 0.82 -6.52 15.54
C THR A 12 0.64 -5.10 15.04
N GLU A 13 1.15 -4.11 15.76
CA GLU A 13 1.07 -2.70 15.38
C GLU A 13 2.36 -1.93 15.68
N ILE A 14 2.47 -0.76 15.06
CA ILE A 14 3.44 0.27 15.43
C ILE A 14 2.67 1.48 16.00
N ARG A 15 3.21 2.11 17.03
CA ARG A 15 2.56 3.24 17.70
C ARG A 15 3.05 4.56 17.13
N ARG A 16 2.12 5.49 16.91
CA ARG A 16 2.41 6.86 16.49
C ARG A 16 3.48 7.53 17.38
N THR A 17 3.32 7.40 18.71
CA THR A 17 4.20 8.03 19.70
C THR A 17 5.64 7.53 19.63
N ASP A 18 5.88 6.29 19.18
CA ASP A 18 7.24 5.76 19.02
C ASP A 18 7.91 6.36 17.76
N ILE A 19 7.13 6.60 16.70
CA ILE A 19 7.63 7.23 15.46
C ILE A 19 7.93 8.70 15.68
N GLU A 20 7.08 9.43 16.40
CA GLU A 20 7.25 10.86 16.69
C GLU A 20 8.53 11.16 17.48
N ARG A 21 9.08 10.17 18.21
CA ARG A 21 10.37 10.27 18.91
C ARG A 21 11.57 10.21 17.98
N VAL A 22 11.39 9.73 16.74
CA VAL A 22 12.47 9.58 15.75
C VAL A 22 12.43 10.75 14.80
N HIS A 23 13.27 11.76 15.03
CA HIS A 23 13.29 12.99 14.22
C HIS A 23 13.48 12.71 12.71
N ALA A 24 14.21 11.65 12.35
CA ALA A 24 14.45 11.28 10.96
C ALA A 24 13.19 10.77 10.22
N LEU A 25 12.09 10.48 10.92
CA LEU A 25 10.85 9.96 10.34
C LEU A 25 9.75 11.04 10.30
N LYS A 26 8.84 10.88 9.33
CA LYS A 26 7.60 11.64 9.21
C LYS A 26 6.43 10.69 8.89
N ILE A 27 5.31 10.87 9.59
CA ILE A 27 4.07 10.14 9.28
C ILE A 27 3.37 10.87 8.14
N LEU A 28 3.06 10.15 7.07
CA LEU A 28 2.40 10.69 5.88
C LEU A 28 0.91 10.39 5.84
N ALA A 29 0.50 9.24 6.40
CA ALA A 29 -0.90 8.84 6.47
C ALA A 29 -1.18 7.93 7.67
N GLU A 30 -2.35 8.09 8.26
CA GLU A 30 -2.85 7.28 9.36
C GLU A 30 -4.37 7.14 9.30
N SER A 31 -4.89 6.17 10.06
CA SER A 31 -6.31 5.93 10.25
C SER A 31 -6.65 6.01 11.73
N PRO A 32 -7.78 6.64 12.10
CA PRO A 32 -8.29 6.60 13.47
C PRO A 32 -8.55 5.17 13.98
N GLU A 33 -8.82 4.22 13.08
CA GLU A 33 -9.11 2.82 13.42
C GLU A 33 -7.91 1.89 13.19
N ALA A 34 -7.22 2.01 12.06
CA ALA A 34 -6.11 1.13 11.70
C ALA A 34 -4.72 1.65 12.13
N GLY A 35 -4.65 2.83 12.73
CA GLY A 35 -3.39 3.44 13.18
C GLY A 35 -2.50 3.93 12.03
N VAL A 36 -1.18 3.92 12.26
CA VAL A 36 -0.19 4.42 11.29
C VAL A 36 -0.21 3.58 10.02
N TYR A 37 -0.29 4.23 8.87
CA TYR A 37 -0.31 3.57 7.56
C TYR A 37 0.96 3.80 6.75
N ILE A 38 1.30 5.06 6.42
CA ILE A 38 2.50 5.40 5.66
C ILE A 38 3.44 6.27 6.50
N VAL A 39 4.70 5.87 6.55
CA VAL A 39 5.81 6.62 7.16
C VAL A 39 6.89 6.77 6.11
N ALA A 40 7.59 7.89 6.10
CA ALA A 40 8.79 8.07 5.30
C ALA A 40 9.94 8.59 6.16
N SER A 41 11.17 8.30 5.75
CA SER A 41 12.32 9.05 6.22
C SER A 41 12.27 10.48 5.64
N ARG A 42 12.84 11.45 6.36
CA ARG A 42 12.84 12.86 5.91
C ARG A 42 13.75 13.12 4.72
N ASP A 43 14.73 12.25 4.50
CA ASP A 43 15.57 12.24 3.30
C ASP A 43 14.90 11.50 2.13
N ASP A 44 13.65 11.04 2.30
CA ASP A 44 12.84 10.38 1.28
C ASP A 44 13.44 9.06 0.75
N ARG A 45 14.49 8.52 1.37
CA ARG A 45 15.13 7.27 0.93
C ARG A 45 14.39 6.01 1.37
N GLN A 46 13.54 6.12 2.39
CA GLN A 46 12.80 5.00 2.96
C GLN A 46 11.33 5.34 3.04
N VAL A 47 10.48 4.45 2.52
CA VAL A 47 9.03 4.51 2.65
C VAL A 47 8.56 3.21 3.29
N PHE A 48 7.78 3.32 4.36
CA PHE A 48 7.23 2.20 5.10
C PHE A 48 5.71 2.23 4.96
N VAL A 49 5.13 1.11 4.55
CA VAL A 49 3.69 0.94 4.35
C VAL A 49 3.25 -0.24 5.21
N THR A 50 2.38 0.00 6.19
CA THR A 50 1.95 -1.02 7.17
C THR A 50 0.62 -1.69 6.81
N GLY A 51 -0.04 -1.18 5.77
CA GLY A 51 -1.20 -1.79 5.14
C GLY A 51 -0.81 -2.48 3.85
N HIS A 52 -1.81 -3.05 3.19
CA HIS A 52 -1.67 -3.88 2.01
C HIS A 52 -2.38 -3.26 0.80
N SER A 53 -1.89 -2.11 0.36
CA SER A 53 -2.45 -1.40 -0.80
C SER A 53 -2.41 -2.23 -2.10
N GLU A 54 -1.51 -3.20 -2.17
CA GLU A 54 -1.33 -4.13 -3.28
C GLU A 54 -2.40 -5.24 -3.37
N TYR A 55 -3.22 -5.41 -2.33
CA TYR A 55 -4.15 -6.54 -2.28
C TYR A 55 -5.17 -6.51 -3.41
N ASP A 56 -5.35 -7.70 -3.99
CA ASP A 56 -6.42 -8.00 -4.92
C ASP A 56 -7.79 -8.01 -4.22
N PRO A 57 -8.89 -7.89 -4.99
CA PRO A 57 -10.24 -7.80 -4.44
C PRO A 57 -10.65 -8.95 -3.56
N LEU A 58 -10.03 -10.13 -3.68
CA LEU A 58 -10.43 -11.35 -2.97
C LEU A 58 -9.43 -11.78 -1.88
N THR A 59 -8.33 -11.05 -1.66
CA THR A 59 -7.28 -11.48 -0.74
C THR A 59 -7.77 -11.57 0.71
N LEU A 60 -8.41 -10.52 1.24
CA LEU A 60 -8.99 -10.54 2.59
C LEU A 60 -10.09 -11.59 2.74
N LYS A 61 -10.83 -11.88 1.65
CA LYS A 61 -11.83 -12.95 1.65
C LYS A 61 -11.14 -14.31 1.81
N ALA A 62 -10.08 -14.57 1.04
CA ALA A 62 -9.35 -15.82 1.12
C ALA A 62 -8.72 -16.03 2.50
N GLU A 63 -8.19 -14.96 3.12
CA GLU A 63 -7.69 -14.99 4.50
C GLU A 63 -8.80 -15.34 5.50
N TYR A 64 -9.94 -14.64 5.44
CA TYR A 64 -11.10 -14.89 6.29
C TYR A 64 -11.61 -16.34 6.14
N ASP A 65 -11.87 -16.78 4.90
CA ASP A 65 -12.38 -18.12 4.62
C ASP A 65 -11.40 -19.21 5.10
N ARG A 66 -10.09 -18.98 4.95
CA ARG A 66 -9.02 -19.87 5.46
C ARG A 66 -9.08 -19.99 6.97
N ASP A 67 -9.22 -18.88 7.70
CA ASP A 67 -9.15 -18.87 9.16
C ASP A 67 -10.44 -19.39 9.80
N VAL A 68 -11.61 -19.13 9.18
CA VAL A 68 -12.87 -19.79 9.52
C VAL A 68 -12.76 -21.30 9.35
N LYS A 69 -12.19 -21.77 8.23
CA LYS A 69 -12.01 -23.22 7.99
C LYS A 69 -11.09 -23.89 9.01
N LYS A 70 -10.15 -23.15 9.60
CA LYS A 70 -9.29 -23.62 10.69
C LYS A 70 -9.96 -23.57 12.06
N GLY A 71 -11.18 -23.03 12.16
CA GLY A 71 -11.88 -22.84 13.43
C GLY A 71 -11.24 -21.77 14.32
N LEU A 72 -10.48 -20.83 13.73
CA LEU A 72 -9.87 -19.74 14.49
C LEU A 72 -10.92 -18.68 14.83
N PRO A 73 -10.82 -18.01 16.01
CA PRO A 73 -11.68 -16.90 16.35
C PRO A 73 -11.29 -15.67 15.51
N ILE A 74 -11.91 -15.53 14.33
CA ILE A 74 -11.65 -14.46 13.37
C ILE A 74 -12.92 -13.63 13.14
N ALA A 75 -12.76 -12.30 13.09
CA ALA A 75 -13.83 -11.38 12.77
C ALA A 75 -13.95 -11.17 11.26
N LEU A 76 -15.11 -10.70 10.79
CA LEU A 76 -15.26 -10.27 9.41
C LEU A 76 -14.33 -9.09 9.11
N PRO A 77 -13.70 -9.04 7.91
CA PRO A 77 -12.98 -7.86 7.47
C PRO A 77 -13.91 -6.65 7.41
N LYS A 78 -13.59 -5.61 8.19
CA LYS A 78 -14.41 -4.41 8.30
C LYS A 78 -14.41 -3.62 6.98
N ASN A 79 -15.56 -3.00 6.67
CA ASN A 79 -15.72 -2.13 5.50
C ASN A 79 -15.39 -2.80 4.15
N TYR A 80 -15.45 -4.13 4.08
CA TYR A 80 -15.03 -4.92 2.92
C TYR A 80 -16.21 -5.59 2.21
N PHE A 81 -17.07 -6.29 2.95
CA PHE A 81 -18.28 -6.90 2.41
C PHE A 81 -19.48 -5.94 2.50
N PRO A 82 -20.36 -5.88 1.49
CA PRO A 82 -21.63 -5.17 1.60
C PRO A 82 -22.47 -5.76 2.75
N ASP A 83 -22.98 -4.89 3.63
CA ASP A 83 -23.80 -5.26 4.80
C ASP A 83 -23.15 -6.32 5.71
N ASP A 84 -21.82 -6.34 5.78
CA ASP A 84 -21.03 -7.34 6.52
C ASP A 84 -21.39 -8.79 6.16
N ASN A 85 -21.76 -9.04 4.90
CA ASN A 85 -22.17 -10.35 4.41
C ASN A 85 -21.05 -11.04 3.59
N PRO A 86 -20.39 -12.09 4.11
CA PRO A 86 -19.26 -12.75 3.45
C PRO A 86 -19.62 -13.56 2.19
N TYR A 87 -20.92 -13.71 1.90
CA TYR A 87 -21.43 -14.33 0.68
C TYR A 87 -21.60 -13.32 -0.47
N ARG A 88 -21.47 -12.03 -0.21
CA ARG A 88 -21.50 -10.98 -1.23
C ARG A 88 -20.09 -10.67 -1.74
N ALA A 89 -20.01 -10.20 -2.98
CA ALA A 89 -18.75 -9.76 -3.55
C ALA A 89 -18.23 -8.52 -2.79
N PRO A 90 -16.93 -8.45 -2.48
CA PRO A 90 -16.35 -7.33 -1.73
C PRO A 90 -16.31 -6.03 -2.55
N VAL A 91 -16.35 -4.89 -1.86
CA VAL A 91 -16.29 -3.56 -2.46
C VAL A 91 -14.86 -3.04 -2.44
N VAL A 92 -14.26 -2.87 -3.62
CA VAL A 92 -12.88 -2.38 -3.73
C VAL A 92 -12.85 -0.86 -3.65
N ARG A 93 -12.43 -0.32 -2.49
CA ARG A 93 -12.32 1.13 -2.25
C ARG A 93 -10.89 1.68 -2.30
N TRP A 94 -9.88 0.82 -2.32
CA TRP A 94 -8.47 1.22 -2.16
C TRP A 94 -7.67 1.34 -3.46
N ARG A 95 -8.17 0.78 -4.58
CA ARG A 95 -7.39 0.66 -5.83
C ARG A 95 -6.89 2.01 -6.35
N GLY A 96 -7.70 3.07 -6.27
CA GLY A 96 -7.30 4.41 -6.71
C GLY A 96 -6.07 4.91 -5.94
N HIS A 97 -6.10 4.80 -4.61
CA HIS A 97 -4.96 5.16 -3.76
C HIS A 97 -3.74 4.27 -4.03
N ALA A 98 -3.92 2.96 -4.17
CA ALA A 98 -2.84 2.03 -4.45
C ALA A 98 -2.07 2.41 -5.73
N ASN A 99 -2.79 2.69 -6.82
CA ASN A 99 -2.17 3.11 -8.07
C ASN A 99 -1.35 4.41 -7.92
N LEU A 100 -1.89 5.39 -7.20
CA LEU A 100 -1.17 6.64 -6.91
C LEU A 100 0.06 6.40 -6.05
N LEU A 101 -0.02 5.56 -5.02
CA LEU A 101 1.10 5.24 -4.14
C LEU A 101 2.29 4.70 -4.94
N PHE A 102 2.09 3.65 -5.74
CA PHE A 102 3.17 3.04 -6.52
C PHE A 102 3.67 3.94 -7.65
N THR A 103 2.77 4.67 -8.33
CA THR A 103 3.17 5.61 -9.39
C THR A 103 4.02 6.75 -8.84
N ASN A 104 3.61 7.34 -7.71
CA ASN A 104 4.37 8.41 -7.06
C ASN A 104 5.72 7.91 -6.54
N TRP A 105 5.74 6.72 -5.95
CA TRP A 105 6.99 6.12 -5.47
C TRP A 105 7.98 5.92 -6.62
N LEU A 106 7.57 5.32 -7.73
CA LEU A 106 8.45 5.12 -8.89
C LEU A 106 8.94 6.44 -9.49
N ASN A 107 8.05 7.42 -9.68
CA ASN A 107 8.39 8.65 -10.38
C ASN A 107 9.24 9.61 -9.54
N TYR A 108 8.90 9.79 -8.27
CA TYR A 108 9.51 10.84 -7.44
C TYR A 108 10.59 10.34 -6.49
N TYR A 109 10.57 9.05 -6.12
CA TYR A 109 11.50 8.50 -5.13
C TYR A 109 12.52 7.55 -5.76
N VAL A 110 12.20 6.91 -6.89
CA VAL A 110 13.13 6.01 -7.60
C VAL A 110 13.77 6.71 -8.79
N TYR A 111 12.96 7.21 -9.72
CA TYR A 111 13.46 7.70 -11.01
C TYR A 111 14.15 9.07 -10.93
N GLN A 112 13.54 10.06 -10.25
CA GLN A 112 14.12 11.42 -10.16
C GLN A 112 15.37 11.50 -9.29
N GLU A 113 15.52 10.59 -8.33
CA GLU A 113 16.67 10.53 -7.42
C GLU A 113 17.83 9.67 -7.97
N THR A 114 17.60 8.93 -9.05
CA THR A 114 18.65 8.11 -9.69
C THR A 114 19.19 8.84 -10.93
N PRO A 115 20.45 9.32 -10.93
CA PRO A 115 21.02 9.94 -12.11
C PRO A 115 21.05 8.95 -13.28
N TYR A 116 20.26 9.25 -14.31
CA TYR A 116 20.15 8.48 -15.54
C TYR A 116 21.13 9.01 -16.58
N ASP A 117 22.08 8.18 -17.02
CA ASP A 117 23.02 8.53 -18.08
C ASP A 117 22.47 8.10 -19.45
N LEU A 118 21.96 9.06 -20.22
CA LEU A 118 21.46 8.86 -21.59
C LEU A 118 22.53 8.26 -22.52
N GLN A 119 23.83 8.39 -22.21
CA GLN A 119 24.92 7.83 -23.02
C GLN A 119 25.06 6.31 -22.88
N ARG A 120 24.40 5.70 -21.89
CA ARG A 120 24.38 4.24 -21.67
C ARG A 120 23.21 3.53 -22.34
N LEU A 121 22.32 4.28 -23.00
CA LEU A 121 21.24 3.70 -23.77
C LEU A 121 21.78 3.05 -25.06
N PRO A 122 21.42 1.79 -25.35
CA PRO A 122 21.73 1.20 -26.65
C PRO A 122 21.04 2.01 -27.76
N LEU A 123 21.83 2.52 -28.70
CA LEU A 123 21.37 3.23 -29.90
C LEU A 123 20.63 2.28 -30.87
N ASN A 124 19.46 1.76 -30.49
CA ASN A 124 18.63 0.96 -31.39
C ASN A 124 17.38 1.73 -31.79
N GLY A 125 17.63 2.83 -32.50
CA GLY A 125 16.69 3.46 -33.42
C GLY A 125 17.27 3.48 -34.82
N LYS A 126 17.64 2.32 -35.37
CA LYS A 126 17.88 2.20 -36.82
C LYS A 126 16.60 1.69 -37.48
N THR A 127 15.87 2.66 -38.04
CA THR A 127 15.15 2.49 -39.30
C THR A 127 15.99 1.65 -40.28
N SER A 128 15.40 0.62 -40.86
CA SER A 128 15.87 0.09 -42.14
C SER A 128 14.64 -0.13 -43.01
N SER A 129 14.37 0.87 -43.85
CA SER A 129 13.74 0.66 -45.14
C SER A 129 14.58 -0.33 -45.95
N THR A 130 13.92 -1.37 -46.45
CA THR A 130 14.03 -1.87 -47.83
C THR A 130 12.69 -2.42 -48.21
#